data_AF-A0A0C9YN66-F1
#
_entry.id   AF-A0A0C9YN66-F1
#
_cell.length_a   1.000
_cell.length_b   1.000
_cell.length_c   1.000
_cell.angle_alpha   90.00
_cell.angle_beta   90.00
_cell.angle_gamma   90.00
#
_symmetry.space_group_name_H-M   'P 1'
#
loop_
_entity.id
_entity.type
_entity.pdbx_description
1 polymer ?
#
loop_
_entity_poly.entity_id
_entity_poly.type
_entity_poly.pdbx_seq_one_letter_code
_entity_poly.pdbx_strand_id
1 'polypeptide(L)'
;MRYPSSSKCQLSPPPTHCNADFTEHKRQHSFRNSPPCPSPPFFNGPLLACAVCLGRHRHLIIDCRASRTWDNKHETFAERVHKALFAKDRRCICARWQREEGCSDRHDVRHICSGCGLSSHGAQRCNHAQEASSSNSI
;
A
#
# COMPACT_ATOMS: atom_id res chain seq x y z
N MET A 1 33.64 57.49 -17.35
CA MET A 1 34.22 56.60 -16.33
C MET A 1 33.71 55.19 -16.60
N ARG A 2 34.62 54.25 -16.87
CA ARG A 2 34.31 52.85 -17.17
C ARG A 2 34.77 52.00 -15.97
N TYR A 3 33.88 51.19 -15.42
CA TYR A 3 34.23 50.03 -14.61
C TYR A 3 33.48 48.82 -15.16
N PRO A 4 34.18 47.76 -15.62
CA PRO A 4 33.55 46.48 -15.96
C PRO A 4 33.37 45.65 -14.69
N SER A 5 32.16 45.10 -14.48
CA SER A 5 31.93 44.07 -13.46
C SER A 5 31.69 42.74 -14.15
N SER A 6 32.74 41.93 -14.21
CA SER A 6 32.74 40.58 -14.75
C SER A 6 32.34 39.58 -13.66
N SER A 7 31.12 39.05 -13.73
CA SER A 7 30.73 37.85 -12.97
C SER A 7 31.37 36.62 -13.61
N LYS A 8 32.44 36.13 -12.99
CA LYS A 8 33.14 34.90 -13.35
C LYS A 8 32.39 33.68 -12.78
N CYS A 9 32.06 32.74 -13.65
CA CYS A 9 31.74 31.36 -13.28
C CYS A 9 32.92 30.77 -12.49
N GLN A 10 32.65 30.13 -11.34
CA GLN A 10 33.65 29.30 -10.65
C GLN A 10 33.30 27.82 -10.77
N LEU A 11 34.31 27.10 -11.23
CA LEU A 11 34.38 25.67 -11.50
C LEU A 11 34.50 24.86 -10.19
N SER A 12 34.00 23.63 -10.22
CA SER A 12 34.14 22.59 -9.21
C SER A 12 35.61 22.24 -8.88
N PRO A 13 35.93 21.77 -7.67
CA PRO A 13 37.18 21.04 -7.42
C PRO A 13 37.05 19.51 -7.70
N PRO A 14 38.12 18.83 -8.17
CA PRO A 14 38.18 17.39 -8.45
C PRO A 14 38.58 16.56 -7.19
N PRO A 15 38.59 15.22 -7.26
CA PRO A 15 38.50 14.34 -6.10
C PRO A 15 39.86 14.03 -5.48
N THR A 16 39.93 14.01 -4.16
CA THR A 16 41.12 13.54 -3.44
C THR A 16 40.97 12.05 -3.12
N HIS A 17 41.78 11.27 -3.81
CA HIS A 17 42.02 9.85 -3.58
C HIS A 17 43.03 9.69 -2.43
N CYS A 18 42.69 8.93 -1.39
CA CYS A 18 43.67 8.33 -0.49
C CYS A 18 43.43 6.81 -0.45
N ASN A 19 44.34 6.09 -1.09
CA ASN A 19 44.52 4.64 -1.00
C ASN A 19 45.57 4.34 0.07
N ALA A 20 45.26 3.40 0.96
CA ALA A 20 46.14 2.44 1.65
C ALA A 20 45.28 1.77 2.72
N ASP A 21 45.26 0.46 2.96
CA ASP A 21 45.86 -0.68 2.31
C ASP A 21 45.04 -1.90 2.80
N PHE A 22 45.08 -2.98 2.04
CA PHE A 22 44.30 -4.19 2.25
C PHE A 22 44.79 -4.96 3.47
N THR A 23 43.90 -5.22 4.44
CA THR A 23 43.94 -6.48 5.19
C THR A 23 42.54 -7.08 5.21
N GLU A 24 42.33 -7.92 4.21
CA GLU A 24 41.54 -9.15 4.23
C GLU A 24 41.15 -9.63 5.63
N HIS A 25 39.90 -9.40 6.01
CA HIS A 25 39.16 -10.33 6.86
C HIS A 25 37.78 -10.56 6.25
N LYS A 26 37.80 -11.46 5.28
CA LYS A 26 36.71 -12.36 4.87
C LYS A 26 35.76 -12.66 6.03
N ARG A 27 34.71 -11.86 6.20
CA ARG A 27 33.44 -12.34 6.75
C ARG A 27 32.50 -12.54 5.57
N GLN A 28 32.72 -13.67 4.90
CA GLN A 28 31.67 -14.33 4.14
C GLN A 28 30.49 -14.53 5.10
N HIS A 29 29.53 -13.61 5.09
CA HIS A 29 28.19 -13.95 5.54
C HIS A 29 27.65 -14.92 4.48
N SER A 30 27.73 -16.20 4.86
CA SER A 30 27.12 -17.32 4.16
C SER A 30 25.80 -16.89 3.52
N PHE A 31 25.72 -16.98 2.19
CA PHE A 31 24.46 -17.09 1.48
C PHE A 31 23.80 -18.37 1.99
N ARG A 32 23.10 -18.29 3.12
CA ARG A 32 22.10 -19.29 3.46
C ARG A 32 21.05 -19.16 2.37
N ASN A 33 21.01 -20.16 1.49
CA ASN A 33 19.85 -20.47 0.68
C ASN A 33 18.63 -20.32 1.58
N SER A 34 17.86 -19.25 1.37
CA SER A 34 16.62 -19.08 2.11
C SER A 34 15.73 -20.24 1.72
N PRO A 35 15.17 -21.01 2.67
CA PRO A 35 14.15 -21.97 2.33
C PRO A 35 13.04 -21.23 1.58
N PRO A 36 12.41 -21.84 0.56
CA PRO A 36 11.26 -21.24 -0.10
C PRO A 36 10.28 -20.83 1.00
N CYS A 37 9.92 -19.55 1.01
CA CYS A 37 9.01 -18.97 1.99
C CYS A 37 7.84 -19.94 2.17
N PRO A 38 7.59 -20.45 3.39
CA PRO A 38 6.41 -21.27 3.60
C PRO A 38 5.22 -20.43 3.17
N SER A 39 4.48 -20.94 2.17
CA SER A 39 3.19 -20.42 1.78
C SER A 39 2.41 -20.06 3.04
N PRO A 40 1.83 -18.85 3.14
CA PRO A 40 1.16 -18.43 4.37
C PRO A 40 0.16 -19.53 4.76
N PRO A 41 0.11 -19.92 6.05
CA PRO A 41 -0.79 -20.97 6.50
C PRO A 41 -2.18 -20.65 5.99
N PHE A 42 -2.87 -21.65 5.44
CA PHE A 42 -4.24 -21.54 4.99
C PHE A 42 -5.07 -20.95 6.14
N PHE A 43 -5.32 -19.64 6.10
CA PHE A 43 -6.21 -19.00 7.04
C PHE A 43 -7.61 -19.53 6.71
N ASN A 44 -8.07 -20.52 7.48
CA ASN A 44 -9.45 -20.98 7.52
C ASN A 44 -10.35 -19.97 8.28
N GLY A 45 -9.95 -18.70 8.31
CA GLY A 45 -10.77 -17.61 8.81
C GLY A 45 -11.66 -17.03 7.71
N PRO A 46 -12.72 -16.28 8.07
CA PRO A 46 -13.57 -15.60 7.10
C PRO A 46 -12.72 -14.68 6.21
N LEU A 47 -12.94 -14.76 4.90
CA LEU A 47 -12.21 -13.92 3.94
C LEU A 47 -12.62 -12.46 4.16
N LEU A 48 -11.62 -11.61 4.37
CA LEU A 48 -11.80 -10.16 4.46
C LEU A 48 -12.15 -9.60 3.08
N ALA A 49 -13.04 -8.62 3.07
CA ALA A 49 -13.35 -7.86 1.86
C ALA A 49 -12.13 -7.03 1.45
N CYS A 50 -11.75 -7.09 0.18
CA CYS A 50 -10.76 -6.19 -0.37
C CYS A 50 -11.32 -4.77 -0.47
N ALA A 51 -10.58 -3.77 0.02
CA ALA A 51 -11.02 -2.38 -0.02
C ALA A 51 -11.18 -1.80 -1.44
N VAL A 52 -10.60 -2.43 -2.47
CA VAL A 52 -10.70 -1.97 -3.86
C VAL A 52 -11.88 -2.64 -4.57
N CYS A 53 -11.83 -3.97 -4.77
CA CYS A 53 -12.88 -4.69 -5.51
C CYS A 53 -14.09 -5.09 -4.66
N LEU A 54 -14.04 -4.89 -3.34
CA LEU A 54 -15.06 -5.30 -2.36
C LEU A 54 -15.34 -6.82 -2.31
N GLY A 55 -14.53 -7.62 -3.01
CA GLY A 55 -14.66 -9.07 -3.04
C GLY A 55 -14.02 -9.73 -1.83
N ARG A 56 -14.61 -10.85 -1.39
CA ARG A 56 -14.10 -11.77 -0.37
C ARG A 56 -13.54 -13.03 -1.04
N HIS A 57 -12.49 -12.84 -1.85
CA HIS A 57 -11.80 -13.92 -2.54
C HIS A 57 -10.28 -13.78 -2.37
N ARG A 58 -9.55 -14.89 -2.51
CA ARG A 58 -8.10 -14.92 -2.33
C ARG A 58 -7.39 -14.15 -3.44
N HIS A 59 -6.74 -13.05 -3.10
CA HIS A 59 -5.80 -12.33 -3.96
C HIS A 59 -4.88 -11.44 -3.12
N LEU A 60 -3.84 -10.87 -3.74
CA LEU A 60 -2.95 -9.90 -3.09
C LEU A 60 -3.66 -8.54 -2.95
N ILE A 61 -4.34 -8.31 -1.83
CA ILE A 61 -5.10 -7.08 -1.54
C ILE A 61 -4.25 -5.81 -1.66
N ILE A 62 -2.95 -5.91 -1.32
CA ILE A 62 -1.99 -4.80 -1.41
C ILE A 62 -1.63 -4.40 -2.84
N ASP A 63 -1.94 -5.25 -3.83
CA ASP A 63 -1.68 -5.03 -5.25
C ASP A 63 -2.98 -5.08 -6.09
N CYS A 64 -4.14 -5.05 -5.43
CA CYS A 64 -5.41 -5.05 -6.12
C CYS A 64 -5.58 -3.76 -6.95
N ARG A 65 -5.72 -3.93 -8.27
CA ARG A 65 -5.93 -2.85 -9.26
C ARG A 65 -7.25 -3.01 -10.01
N ALA A 66 -8.25 -3.63 -9.37
CA ALA A 66 -9.54 -3.83 -10.00
C ALA A 66 -10.22 -2.48 -10.28
N SER A 67 -10.70 -2.31 -11.52
CA SER A 67 -11.51 -1.16 -11.92
C SER A 67 -12.99 -1.35 -11.65
N ARG A 68 -13.43 -2.60 -11.38
CA ARG A 68 -14.81 -2.96 -11.08
C ARG A 68 -14.92 -3.77 -9.80
N THR A 69 -16.10 -3.74 -9.20
CA THR A 69 -16.46 -4.55 -8.03
C THR A 69 -16.47 -6.04 -8.37
N TRP A 70 -16.45 -6.90 -7.35
CA TRP A 70 -16.39 -8.36 -7.48
C TRP A 70 -17.51 -8.96 -8.34
N ASP A 71 -18.66 -8.30 -8.43
CA ASP A 71 -19.82 -8.69 -9.24
C ASP A 71 -19.80 -8.10 -10.66
N ASN A 72 -18.75 -7.34 -11.01
CA ASN A 72 -18.62 -6.57 -12.25
C ASN A 72 -19.76 -5.58 -12.53
N LYS A 73 -20.63 -5.26 -11.57
CA LYS A 73 -21.75 -4.34 -11.82
C LYS A 73 -21.35 -2.88 -11.71
N HIS A 74 -20.48 -2.55 -10.77
CA HIS A 74 -20.11 -1.19 -10.45
C HIS A 74 -18.61 -0.96 -10.71
N GLU A 75 -18.23 0.27 -11.05
CA GLU A 75 -16.83 0.68 -10.99
C GLU A 75 -16.38 0.80 -9.54
N THR A 76 -15.10 0.54 -9.27
CA THR A 76 -14.55 0.69 -7.91
C THR A 76 -14.53 2.17 -7.51
N PHE A 77 -15.01 2.49 -6.31
CA PHE A 77 -14.98 3.85 -5.79
C PHE A 77 -13.56 4.27 -5.35
N ALA A 78 -12.76 3.31 -4.91
CA ALA A 78 -11.38 3.52 -4.52
C ALA A 78 -10.40 2.73 -5.38
N GLU A 79 -9.23 3.30 -5.58
CA GLU A 79 -8.08 2.67 -6.21
C GLU A 79 -6.89 2.62 -5.25
N ARG A 80 -5.94 1.74 -5.55
CA ARG A 80 -4.70 1.64 -4.79
C ARG A 80 -3.54 2.21 -5.58
N VAL A 81 -2.86 3.20 -5.00
CA VAL A 81 -1.70 3.88 -5.58
C VAL A 81 -0.54 3.80 -4.58
N HIS A 82 0.58 3.18 -4.98
CA HIS A 82 1.77 3.00 -4.13
C HIS A 82 1.46 2.49 -2.70
N LYS A 83 0.58 1.47 -2.60
CA LYS A 83 0.10 0.86 -1.34
C LYS A 83 -0.88 1.69 -0.51
N ALA A 84 -1.17 2.93 -0.88
CA ALA A 84 -2.21 3.75 -0.25
C ALA A 84 -3.54 3.65 -1.00
N LEU A 85 -4.66 3.87 -0.30
CA LEU A 85 -6.00 3.88 -0.89
C LEU A 85 -6.44 5.31 -1.18
N PHE A 86 -6.99 5.53 -2.37
CA PHE A 86 -7.51 6.81 -2.81
C PHE A 86 -8.92 6.64 -3.36
N ALA A 87 -9.82 7.56 -3.05
CA ALA A 87 -11.09 7.71 -3.75
C ALA A 87 -10.85 8.25 -5.17
N LYS A 88 -11.83 8.10 -6.07
CA LYS A 88 -11.77 8.67 -7.44
C LYS A 88 -11.50 10.18 -7.47
N ASP A 89 -11.94 10.91 -6.45
CA ASP A 89 -11.67 12.35 -6.29
C ASP A 89 -10.29 12.68 -5.71
N ARG A 90 -9.39 11.68 -5.67
CA ARG A 90 -8.01 11.77 -5.16
C ARG A 90 -7.90 12.02 -3.65
N ARG A 91 -8.97 11.88 -2.87
CA ARG A 91 -8.89 11.90 -1.41
C ARG A 91 -8.27 10.60 -0.89
N CYS A 92 -7.28 10.72 -0.01
CA CYS A 92 -6.67 9.57 0.65
C CYS A 92 -7.63 8.97 1.69
N ILE A 93 -7.82 7.66 1.61
CA ILE A 93 -8.70 6.88 2.49
C ILE A 93 -7.85 6.16 3.53
N CYS A 94 -8.31 6.15 4.78
CA CYS A 94 -7.66 5.39 5.84
C CYS A 94 -7.82 3.88 5.59
N ALA A 95 -6.71 3.17 5.39
CA ALA A 95 -6.73 1.72 5.18
C ALA A 95 -7.14 0.94 6.44
N ARG A 96 -6.82 1.45 7.65
CA ARG A 96 -7.28 0.84 8.91
C ARG A 96 -8.78 0.94 9.08
N TRP A 97 -9.37 2.06 8.66
CA TRP A 97 -10.82 2.23 8.66
C TRP A 97 -11.55 1.18 7.80
N GLN A 98 -10.91 0.67 6.75
CA GLN A 98 -11.49 -0.37 5.88
C GLN A 98 -11.44 -1.78 6.48
N ARG A 99 -10.77 -1.97 7.62
CA ARG A 99 -10.70 -3.26 8.32
C ARG A 99 -11.87 -3.42 9.28
N GLU A 100 -12.08 -4.65 9.75
CA GLU A 100 -13.17 -4.96 10.68
C GLU A 100 -12.99 -4.24 12.02
N GLU A 101 -11.74 -4.11 12.47
CA GLU A 101 -11.41 -3.44 13.74
C GLU A 101 -11.62 -1.91 13.67
N GLY A 102 -11.72 -1.36 12.46
CA GLY A 102 -11.81 0.08 12.23
C GLY A 102 -10.51 0.83 12.54
N CYS A 103 -10.64 2.13 12.75
CA CYS A 103 -9.52 3.03 13.07
C CYS A 103 -9.89 3.93 14.25
N SER A 104 -9.03 3.98 15.26
CA SER A 104 -9.20 4.81 16.47
C SER A 104 -8.47 6.16 16.41
N ASP A 105 -7.70 6.39 15.36
CA ASP A 105 -6.95 7.63 15.20
C ASP A 105 -7.86 8.80 14.84
N ARG A 106 -7.42 10.01 15.21
CA ARG A 106 -8.13 11.26 14.96
C ARG A 106 -7.88 11.78 13.54
N HIS A 107 -8.48 11.12 12.54
CA HIS A 107 -8.48 11.59 11.15
C HIS A 107 -9.77 11.22 10.40
N ASP A 108 -10.91 11.57 11.00
CA ASP A 108 -12.25 11.19 10.53
C ASP A 108 -12.57 11.63 9.09
N VAL A 109 -11.91 12.68 8.60
CA VAL A 109 -12.02 13.11 7.19
C VAL A 109 -11.55 12.05 6.18
N ARG A 110 -10.75 11.07 6.62
CA ARG A 110 -10.28 9.92 5.83
C ARG A 110 -11.04 8.63 6.15
N HIS A 111 -11.93 8.66 7.15
CA HIS A 111 -12.80 7.56 7.52
C HIS A 111 -13.98 7.52 6.55
N ILE A 112 -13.69 7.14 5.31
CA ILE A 112 -14.63 7.06 4.22
C ILE A 112 -14.62 5.62 3.72
N CYS A 113 -15.78 4.99 3.58
CA CYS A 113 -15.92 3.66 3.02
C CYS A 113 -15.43 3.65 1.57
N SER A 114 -14.51 2.73 1.25
CA SER A 114 -13.95 2.62 -0.09
C SER A 114 -14.92 2.02 -1.12
N GLY A 115 -16.10 1.55 -0.70
CA GLY A 115 -17.12 1.00 -1.58
C GLY A 115 -18.23 1.98 -1.95
N CYS A 116 -18.75 2.75 -0.98
CA CYS A 116 -19.88 3.65 -1.17
C CYS A 116 -19.61 5.12 -0.84
N GLY A 117 -18.44 5.45 -0.30
CA GLY A 117 -18.10 6.82 0.07
C GLY A 117 -18.72 7.35 1.36
N LEU A 118 -19.44 6.54 2.14
CA LEU A 118 -20.02 6.94 3.43
C LEU A 118 -19.00 6.83 4.56
N SER A 119 -19.10 7.69 5.58
CA SER A 119 -18.19 7.68 6.73
C SER A 119 -18.64 6.81 7.92
N SER A 120 -19.82 6.20 7.83
CA SER A 120 -20.40 5.40 8.93
C SER A 120 -19.76 4.02 9.12
N HIS A 121 -19.06 3.52 8.10
CA HIS A 121 -18.48 2.18 8.09
C HIS A 121 -17.26 2.11 7.16
N GLY A 122 -16.50 1.02 7.25
CA GLY A 122 -15.44 0.65 6.32
C GLY A 122 -15.86 -0.47 5.35
N ALA A 123 -14.97 -0.82 4.42
CA ALA A 123 -15.21 -1.81 3.36
C ALA A 123 -15.74 -3.17 3.86
N GLN A 124 -15.32 -3.66 5.04
CA GLN A 124 -15.76 -4.96 5.54
C GLN A 124 -17.27 -5.06 5.75
N ARG A 125 -17.92 -3.94 6.08
CA ARG A 125 -19.35 -3.85 6.42
C ARG A 125 -20.15 -3.07 5.38
N CYS A 126 -19.60 -2.93 4.18
CA CYS A 126 -20.26 -2.23 3.09
C CYS A 126 -21.29 -3.14 2.42
N ASN A 127 -22.48 -2.62 2.12
CA ASN A 127 -23.53 -3.37 1.40
C ASN A 127 -23.12 -3.77 -0.03
N HIS A 128 -22.11 -3.12 -0.62
CA HIS A 128 -21.54 -3.51 -1.92
C HIS A 128 -20.45 -4.58 -1.78
N ALA A 129 -20.00 -4.88 -0.56
CA ALA A 129 -19.06 -5.95 -0.33
C ALA A 129 -19.72 -7.30 -0.54
N GLN A 130 -18.91 -8.25 -1.01
CA GLN A 130 -19.36 -9.63 -1.11
C GLN A 130 -19.75 -10.12 0.27
N GLU A 131 -20.89 -10.80 0.37
CA GLU A 131 -21.34 -11.40 1.62
C GLU A 131 -20.29 -12.36 2.16
N ALA A 132 -20.07 -12.30 3.48
CA ALA A 132 -19.28 -13.35 4.12
C ALA A 132 -20.10 -14.64 4.01
N SER A 133 -19.49 -15.72 3.53
CA SER A 133 -20.09 -17.04 3.66
C SER A 133 -20.19 -17.37 5.15
N SER A 134 -21.34 -17.06 5.73
CA SER A 134 -21.71 -17.49 7.07
C SER A 134 -21.97 -19.00 6.97
N SER A 135 -21.01 -19.77 7.45
CA SER A 135 -21.19 -21.20 7.74
C SER A 135 -22.16 -21.36 8.90
N ASN A 136 -23.42 -20.95 8.75
CA ASN A 136 -24.48 -21.33 9.67
C ASN A 136 -25.04 -22.66 9.21
N SER A 137 -24.39 -23.74 9.66
CA SER A 137 -25.00 -25.06 9.70
C SER A 137 -25.77 -25.16 11.02
N ILE A 138 -27.10 -25.18 10.96
CA ILE A 138 -28.02 -25.83 11.92
C ILE A 138 -29.21 -26.35 11.12
#